data_AF-A0A8H4CQM2-F1
#
_entry.id   AF-A0A8H4CQM2-F1
#
_cell.length_a   1.000
_cell.length_b   1.000
_cell.length_c   1.000
_cell.angle_alpha   90.00
_cell.angle_beta   90.00
_cell.angle_gamma   90.00
#
_symmetry.space_group_name_H-M   'P 1'
#
loop_
_entity.id
_entity.type
_entity.pdbx_description
1 polymer ?
#
loop_
_entity_poly.entity_id
_entity_poly.type
_entity_poly.pdbx_seq_one_letter_code
_entity_poly.pdbx_strand_id
1 'polypeptide(L)'
;MNTGPMNSLLTCAPPSDIDNCLYSRDAKIFDLVSDLIDDYFEKHLSLTREEAVKLHHQYHTDYGHSIEGLVRHHKIDPIEYNAQVDDALPLEDILKPDVQLRKLLEDIDTSKVRLWLLTNAYVTHAKRVIRILGVEDLFEGLTYCDYSQVPFICKPNKNMFLKAMQEAGVESVQNCYFVGMAPINNESQETCPR
;
A
#
# COMPACT_ATOMS: atom_id res chain seq x y z
N MET A 1 -22.03 29.07 -9.12
CA MET A 1 -21.74 27.67 -9.54
C MET A 1 -21.68 26.86 -8.28
N ASN A 2 -22.52 25.83 -8.16
CA ASN A 2 -22.78 25.13 -6.91
C ASN A 2 -21.63 24.13 -6.65
N THR A 3 -20.62 24.53 -5.89
CA THR A 3 -19.56 23.63 -5.41
C THR A 3 -20.09 22.89 -4.17
N GLY A 4 -20.90 21.87 -4.39
CA GLY A 4 -21.20 20.90 -3.33
C GLY A 4 -19.90 20.17 -2.92
N PRO A 5 -19.80 19.68 -1.68
CA PRO A 5 -18.60 18.99 -1.22
C PRO A 5 -18.29 17.78 -2.12
N MET A 6 -17.02 17.66 -2.53
CA MET A 6 -16.53 16.48 -3.26
C MET A 6 -16.55 15.29 -2.30
N ASN A 7 -17.38 14.29 -2.62
CA ASN A 7 -17.89 13.32 -1.66
C ASN A 7 -17.45 11.89 -2.01
N SER A 8 -16.27 11.70 -2.60
CA SER A 8 -15.90 10.38 -3.13
C SER A 8 -14.39 10.20 -3.16
N LEU A 9 -13.88 9.32 -2.32
CA LEU A 9 -12.51 8.82 -2.34
C LEU A 9 -12.42 7.62 -3.30
N LEU A 10 -11.40 7.50 -4.15
CA LEU A 10 -11.07 6.23 -4.82
C LEU A 10 -9.69 5.75 -4.37
N THR A 11 -9.63 4.58 -3.73
CA THR A 11 -8.43 4.14 -3.01
C THR A 11 -8.18 2.62 -3.11
N CYS A 12 -6.91 2.22 -3.21
CA CYS A 12 -6.48 0.81 -3.19
C CYS A 12 -6.57 0.20 -1.78
N ALA A 13 -7.47 -0.78 -1.62
CA ALA A 13 -7.81 -1.43 -0.36
C ALA A 13 -7.33 -2.90 -0.30
N PRO A 14 -7.17 -3.47 0.92
CA PRO A 14 -6.51 -4.76 1.10
C PRO A 14 -7.23 -5.91 0.39
N PRO A 15 -6.48 -6.97 0.00
CA PRO A 15 -5.07 -7.21 0.32
C PRO A 15 -4.10 -6.50 -0.64
N SER A 16 -4.58 -5.58 -1.48
CA SER A 16 -3.76 -4.94 -2.52
C SER A 16 -3.52 -3.47 -2.19
N ASP A 17 -2.25 -3.11 -2.08
CA ASP A 17 -1.76 -1.74 -2.00
C ASP A 17 -1.76 -1.10 -3.39
N ILE A 18 -1.07 0.03 -3.57
CA ILE A 18 -0.62 0.45 -4.91
C ILE A 18 -0.06 -0.77 -5.67
N ASP A 19 0.67 -1.60 -4.94
CA ASP A 19 1.19 -2.90 -5.37
C ASP A 19 0.05 -3.88 -5.69
N ASN A 20 0.00 -4.33 -6.95
CA ASN A 20 -1.04 -5.20 -7.54
C ASN A 20 -2.44 -4.55 -7.75
N CYS A 21 -2.59 -3.26 -7.47
CA CYS A 21 -3.78 -2.48 -7.82
C CYS A 21 -3.55 -1.66 -9.10
N LEU A 22 -2.42 -0.93 -9.15
CA LEU A 22 -2.06 -0.07 -10.29
C LEU A 22 -1.22 -0.78 -11.35
N TYR A 23 -0.74 -1.99 -11.08
CA TYR A 23 0.00 -2.80 -12.05
C TYR A 23 -0.32 -4.29 -11.86
N SER A 24 -0.17 -5.09 -12.92
CA SER A 24 -0.48 -6.53 -12.88
C SER A 24 0.47 -7.31 -11.96
N ARG A 25 -0.03 -8.39 -11.33
CA ARG A 25 0.78 -9.39 -10.62
C ARG A 25 1.85 -10.02 -11.50
N ASP A 26 1.65 -10.04 -12.82
CA ASP A 26 2.62 -10.57 -13.79
C ASP A 26 3.97 -9.84 -13.77
N ALA A 27 4.05 -8.66 -13.14
CA ALA A 27 5.27 -7.90 -12.98
C ALA A 27 6.31 -8.58 -12.07
N LYS A 28 5.98 -9.67 -11.36
CA LYS A 28 6.86 -10.40 -10.42
C LYS A 28 7.47 -9.56 -9.29
N ILE A 29 7.02 -8.31 -9.12
CA ILE A 29 7.50 -7.42 -8.07
C ILE A 29 7.19 -8.00 -6.70
N PHE A 30 6.04 -8.66 -6.54
CA PHE A 30 5.68 -9.31 -5.28
C PHE A 30 6.66 -10.41 -4.90
N ASP A 31 7.07 -11.26 -5.86
CA ASP A 31 8.02 -12.33 -5.61
C ASP A 31 9.38 -11.74 -5.20
N LEU A 32 9.83 -10.69 -5.90
CA LEU A 32 11.07 -9.99 -5.56
C LEU A 32 11.03 -9.33 -4.18
N VAL A 33 9.91 -8.70 -3.83
CA VAL A 33 9.70 -8.14 -2.48
C VAL A 33 9.76 -9.25 -1.45
N SER A 34 9.01 -10.33 -1.64
CA SER A 34 8.97 -11.45 -0.70
C SER A 34 10.36 -12.04 -0.48
N ASP A 35 11.13 -12.26 -1.56
CA ASP A 35 12.50 -12.76 -1.48
C ASP A 35 13.41 -11.79 -0.70
N LEU A 36 13.32 -10.48 -0.94
CA LEU A 36 14.10 -9.47 -0.20
C LEU A 36 13.71 -9.40 1.28
N ILE A 37 12.43 -9.58 1.61
CA ILE A 37 11.97 -9.66 3.01
C ILE A 37 12.57 -10.90 3.66
N ASP A 38 12.50 -12.06 3.01
CA ASP A 38 13.05 -13.30 3.55
C ASP A 38 14.58 -13.21 3.72
N ASP A 39 15.29 -12.62 2.75
CA ASP A 39 16.73 -12.31 2.85
C ASP A 39 17.03 -11.42 4.06
N TYR A 40 16.20 -10.41 4.30
CA TYR A 40 16.33 -9.52 5.45
C TYR A 40 16.17 -10.30 6.77
N PHE A 41 15.17 -11.17 6.86
CA PHE A 41 14.93 -12.00 8.04
C PHE A 41 16.10 -12.96 8.28
N GLU A 42 16.60 -13.65 7.25
CA GLU A 42 17.77 -14.54 7.37
C GLU A 42 18.98 -13.78 7.93
N LYS A 43 19.32 -12.66 7.30
CA LYS A 43 20.51 -11.88 7.63
C LYS A 43 20.43 -11.24 9.01
N HIS A 44 19.32 -10.57 9.33
CA HIS A 44 19.23 -9.74 10.53
C HIS A 44 18.83 -10.54 11.78
N LEU A 45 18.17 -11.69 11.61
CA LEU A 45 17.77 -12.57 12.72
C LEU A 45 18.61 -13.85 12.81
N SER A 46 19.58 -14.03 11.90
CA SER A 46 20.44 -15.24 11.82
C SER A 46 19.61 -16.53 11.70
N LEU A 47 18.56 -16.47 10.88
CA LEU A 47 17.64 -17.58 10.62
C LEU A 47 18.06 -18.34 9.36
N THR A 48 17.66 -19.60 9.26
CA THR A 48 17.65 -20.31 7.98
C THR A 48 16.54 -19.75 7.07
N ARG A 49 16.66 -19.92 5.74
CA ARG A 49 15.59 -19.54 4.79
C ARG A 49 14.22 -20.07 5.19
N GLU A 50 14.14 -21.33 5.63
CA GLU A 50 12.86 -21.93 6.04
C GLU A 50 12.25 -21.20 7.25
N GLU A 51 13.06 -20.88 8.25
CA GLU A 51 12.62 -20.14 9.43
C GLU A 51 12.27 -18.69 9.10
N ALA A 52 13.03 -18.04 8.22
CA ALA A 52 12.78 -16.68 7.74
C ALA A 52 11.43 -16.59 7.02
N VAL A 53 11.19 -17.44 6.03
CA VAL A 53 9.92 -17.53 5.28
C VAL A 53 8.76 -17.78 6.24
N LYS A 54 8.93 -18.71 7.19
CA LYS A 54 7.90 -19.03 8.18
C LYS A 54 7.58 -17.83 9.07
N LEU A 55 8.60 -17.14 9.57
CA LEU A 55 8.41 -15.99 10.46
C LEU A 55 7.87 -14.77 9.71
N HIS A 56 8.31 -14.53 8.48
CA HIS A 56 7.74 -13.53 7.59
C HIS A 56 6.24 -13.77 7.41
N HIS A 57 5.84 -14.97 6.98
CA HIS A 57 4.42 -15.32 6.81
C HIS A 57 3.65 -15.17 8.13
N GLN A 58 4.23 -15.59 9.25
CA GLN A 58 3.60 -15.45 10.57
C GLN A 58 3.37 -13.97 10.91
N TYR A 59 4.38 -13.11 10.80
CA TYR A 59 4.22 -11.67 11.09
C TYR A 59 3.27 -10.97 10.14
N HIS A 60 3.26 -11.35 8.86
CA HIS A 60 2.26 -10.85 7.94
C HIS A 60 0.84 -11.26 8.36
N THR A 61 0.64 -12.51 8.80
CA THR A 61 -0.66 -13.01 9.25
C THR A 61 -1.12 -12.34 10.56
N ASP A 62 -0.22 -12.26 11.55
CA ASP A 62 -0.53 -11.77 12.89
C ASP A 62 -0.75 -10.24 12.91
N TYR A 63 -0.07 -9.50 12.04
CA TYR A 63 -0.05 -8.03 12.07
C TYR A 63 -0.59 -7.34 10.81
N GLY A 64 -0.81 -8.08 9.72
CA GLY A 64 -1.18 -7.52 8.41
C GLY A 64 -0.04 -6.82 7.66
N HIS A 65 1.14 -6.69 8.30
CA HIS A 65 2.37 -6.15 7.72
C HIS A 65 3.57 -6.73 8.45
N SER A 66 4.47 -7.42 7.75
CA SER A 66 5.53 -8.22 8.38
C SER A 66 6.55 -7.39 9.14
N ILE A 67 6.79 -6.16 8.70
CA ILE A 67 7.68 -5.18 9.36
C ILE A 67 7.20 -4.83 10.79
N GLU A 68 5.90 -4.90 11.07
CA GLU A 68 5.37 -4.64 12.41
C GLU A 68 5.93 -5.66 13.42
N GLY A 69 6.07 -6.94 13.01
CA GLY A 69 6.68 -7.96 13.84
C GLY A 69 8.18 -7.75 14.06
N LEU A 70 8.90 -7.30 13.01
CA LEU A 70 10.33 -6.95 13.11
C LEU A 70 10.57 -5.79 14.10
N VAL A 71 9.77 -4.74 14.01
CA VAL A 71 9.90 -3.57 14.88
C VAL A 71 9.55 -3.91 16.33
N ARG A 72 8.45 -4.64 16.55
CA ARG A 72 7.99 -5.00 17.90
C ARG A 72 8.93 -5.95 18.64
N HIS A 73 9.39 -7.00 17.96
CA HIS A 73 10.09 -8.11 18.62
C HIS A 73 11.60 -8.06 18.48
N HIS A 74 12.11 -7.41 17.42
CA HIS A 74 13.53 -7.43 17.07
C HIS A 74 14.19 -6.06 17.06
N LYS A 75 13.43 -4.98 17.34
CA LYS A 75 13.92 -3.58 17.39
C LYS A 75 14.61 -3.15 16.10
N ILE A 76 14.16 -3.68 14.97
CA ILE A 76 14.62 -3.28 13.64
C ILE A 76 14.21 -1.83 13.37
N ASP A 77 15.10 -1.07 12.74
CA ASP A 77 14.78 0.26 12.22
C ASP A 77 13.97 0.10 10.92
N PRO A 78 12.71 0.55 10.89
CA PRO A 78 11.86 0.36 9.71
C PRO A 78 12.30 1.18 8.49
N ILE A 79 13.04 2.28 8.68
CA ILE A 79 13.62 3.04 7.57
C ILE A 79 14.79 2.27 6.95
N GLU A 80 15.63 1.63 7.78
CA GLU A 80 16.71 0.76 7.30
C GLU A 80 16.17 -0.48 6.57
N TYR A 81 15.09 -1.07 7.08
CA TYR A 81 14.37 -2.15 6.42
C TYR A 81 13.85 -1.72 5.05
N ASN A 82 13.16 -0.58 4.96
CA ASN A 82 12.62 -0.07 3.70
C ASN A 82 13.71 0.13 2.64
N ALA A 83 14.87 0.63 3.05
CA ALA A 83 16.03 0.84 2.18
C ALA A 83 16.56 -0.48 1.56
N GLN A 84 16.38 -1.61 2.25
CA GLN A 84 16.86 -2.94 1.82
C GLN A 84 15.77 -3.79 1.16
N VAL A 85 14.50 -3.38 1.24
CA VAL A 85 13.36 -4.10 0.67
C VAL A 85 12.72 -3.28 -0.45
N ASP A 86 11.80 -2.37 -0.14
CA ASP A 86 11.01 -1.67 -1.16
C ASP A 86 11.88 -0.74 -2.03
N ASP A 87 12.78 0.04 -1.41
CA ASP A 87 13.66 0.96 -2.16
C ASP A 87 14.74 0.20 -2.96
N ALA A 88 15.05 -1.04 -2.58
CA ALA A 88 16.06 -1.87 -3.25
C ALA A 88 15.55 -2.53 -4.54
N LEU A 89 14.23 -2.56 -4.76
CA LEU A 89 13.63 -3.14 -5.96
C LEU A 89 14.11 -2.42 -7.23
N PRO A 90 14.39 -3.13 -8.33
CA PRO A 90 14.72 -2.52 -9.62
C PRO A 90 13.45 -2.14 -10.40
N LEU A 91 12.61 -1.27 -9.84
CA LEU A 91 11.29 -0.95 -10.41
C LEU A 91 11.37 -0.36 -11.82
N GLU A 92 12.38 0.42 -12.16
CA GLU A 92 12.53 1.03 -13.49
C GLU A 92 12.84 0.02 -14.59
N ASP A 93 13.38 -1.16 -14.23
CA ASP A 93 13.64 -2.23 -15.19
C ASP A 93 12.38 -3.08 -15.44
N ILE A 94 11.42 -3.03 -14.52
CA ILE A 94 10.23 -3.89 -14.50
C ILE A 94 8.99 -3.12 -14.95
N LEU A 95 8.74 -1.96 -14.35
CA LEU A 95 7.59 -1.11 -14.61
C LEU A 95 7.87 -0.15 -15.77
N LYS A 96 6.81 0.17 -16.50
CA LYS A 96 6.81 1.12 -17.60
C LYS A 96 5.58 2.01 -17.50
N PRO A 97 5.58 3.19 -18.15
CA PRO A 97 4.38 4.00 -18.24
C PRO A 97 3.19 3.18 -18.77
N ASP A 98 2.07 3.23 -18.06
CA ASP A 98 0.86 2.49 -18.42
C ASP A 98 -0.19 3.44 -19.00
N VAL A 99 -0.22 3.52 -20.32
CA VAL A 99 -1.15 4.38 -21.07
C VAL A 99 -2.60 3.94 -20.88
N GLN A 100 -2.86 2.64 -20.67
CA GLN A 100 -4.22 2.14 -20.48
C GLN A 100 -4.74 2.51 -19.09
N LEU A 101 -3.92 2.33 -18.05
CA LEU A 101 -4.22 2.79 -16.69
C LEU A 101 -4.44 4.30 -16.67
N ARG A 102 -3.54 5.07 -17.30
CA ARG A 102 -3.67 6.53 -17.34
C ARG A 102 -5.00 6.95 -17.95
N LYS A 103 -5.35 6.38 -19.11
CA LYS A 103 -6.62 6.67 -19.77
C LYS A 103 -7.83 6.31 -18.89
N LEU A 104 -7.79 5.16 -18.23
CA LEU A 104 -8.84 4.74 -17.30
C LEU A 104 -9.03 5.75 -16.17
N LEU A 105 -7.94 6.27 -15.60
CA LEU A 105 -7.99 7.29 -14.54
C LEU A 105 -8.45 8.65 -15.07
N GLU A 106 -8.05 9.04 -16.29
CA GLU A 106 -8.51 10.27 -16.95
C GLU A 106 -10.00 10.23 -17.32
N ASP A 107 -10.57 9.04 -17.56
CA ASP A 107 -12.00 8.85 -17.83
C ASP A 107 -12.89 9.04 -16.57
N ILE A 108 -12.29 9.15 -15.37
CA ILE A 108 -13.01 9.39 -14.12
C ILE A 108 -13.42 10.86 -14.02
N ASP A 109 -14.70 11.10 -13.72
CA ASP A 109 -15.24 12.44 -13.51
C ASP A 109 -14.73 13.04 -12.18
N THR A 110 -13.58 13.71 -12.25
CA THR A 110 -12.91 14.33 -11.10
C THR A 110 -13.66 15.53 -10.53
N SER A 111 -14.73 16.00 -11.19
CA SER A 111 -15.64 16.98 -10.60
C SER A 111 -16.54 16.38 -9.50
N LYS A 112 -16.64 15.04 -9.45
CA LYS A 112 -17.45 14.29 -8.50
C LYS A 112 -16.61 13.47 -7.53
N VAL A 113 -15.47 12.94 -8.00
CA VAL A 113 -14.64 11.98 -7.27
C VAL A 113 -13.20 12.46 -7.19
N ARG A 114 -12.61 12.39 -6.00
CA ARG A 114 -11.19 12.63 -5.77
C ARG A 114 -10.42 11.33 -5.89
N LEU A 115 -9.35 11.33 -6.69
CA LEU A 115 -8.42 10.20 -6.75
C LEU A 115 -7.39 10.35 -5.64
N TRP A 116 -7.28 9.34 -4.78
CA TRP A 116 -6.42 9.39 -3.60
C TRP A 116 -5.78 8.04 -3.30
N LEU A 117 -4.47 8.01 -3.15
CA LEU A 117 -3.76 6.77 -2.92
C LEU A 117 -3.81 6.38 -1.44
N LEU A 118 -3.99 5.09 -1.17
CA LEU A 118 -3.85 4.49 0.16
C LEU A 118 -2.99 3.23 0.07
N THR A 119 -1.92 3.17 0.83
CA THR A 119 -0.95 2.07 0.77
C THR A 119 -0.33 1.76 2.12
N ASN A 120 0.01 0.50 2.39
CA ASN A 120 0.87 0.10 3.51
C ASN A 120 2.36 0.28 3.22
N ALA A 121 2.74 0.52 1.96
CA ALA A 121 4.12 0.85 1.61
C ALA A 121 4.52 2.22 2.18
N TYR A 122 5.82 2.47 2.28
CA TYR A 122 6.34 3.79 2.63
C TYR A 122 6.22 4.77 1.45
N VAL A 123 6.32 6.07 1.75
CA VAL A 123 6.08 7.15 0.78
C VAL A 123 7.04 7.11 -0.41
N THR A 124 8.28 6.66 -0.23
CA THR A 124 9.30 6.60 -1.29
C THR A 124 8.89 5.62 -2.38
N HIS A 125 8.53 4.39 -2.00
CA HIS A 125 8.05 3.34 -2.89
C HIS A 125 6.78 3.77 -3.63
N ALA A 126 5.78 4.24 -2.88
CA ALA A 126 4.50 4.67 -3.44
C ALA A 126 4.65 5.73 -4.54
N LYS A 127 5.46 6.77 -4.28
CA LYS A 127 5.72 7.83 -5.26
C LYS A 127 6.52 7.34 -6.46
N ARG A 128 7.48 6.44 -6.24
CA ARG A 128 8.29 5.84 -7.31
C ARG A 128 7.42 5.06 -8.28
N VAL A 129 6.51 4.22 -7.78
CA VAL A 129 5.59 3.43 -8.61
C VAL A 129 4.72 4.34 -9.49
N ILE A 130 3.99 5.30 -8.90
CA ILE A 130 3.07 6.16 -9.68
C ILE A 130 3.79 7.07 -10.68
N ARG A 131 5.04 7.43 -10.40
CA ARG A 131 5.89 8.17 -11.34
C ARG A 131 6.28 7.32 -12.54
N ILE A 132 6.75 6.08 -12.31
CA ILE A 132 7.13 5.17 -13.40
C ILE A 132 5.91 4.83 -14.26
N LEU A 133 4.75 4.59 -13.63
CA LEU A 133 3.49 4.32 -14.33
C LEU A 133 2.94 5.55 -15.07
N GLY A 134 3.43 6.76 -14.79
CA GLY A 134 3.01 7.99 -15.47
C GLY A 134 1.62 8.47 -15.07
N VAL A 135 1.26 8.31 -13.79
CA VAL A 135 -0.06 8.68 -13.23
C VAL A 135 0.02 9.52 -11.95
N GLU A 136 1.22 9.92 -11.53
CA GLU A 136 1.47 10.73 -10.32
C GLU A 136 0.61 12.01 -10.30
N ASP A 137 0.43 12.66 -11.45
CA ASP A 137 -0.31 13.91 -11.62
C ASP A 137 -1.84 13.77 -11.51
N LEU A 138 -2.36 12.54 -11.56
CA LEU A 138 -3.80 12.27 -11.52
C LEU A 138 -4.35 12.14 -10.10
N PHE A 139 -3.49 11.93 -9.11
CA PHE A 139 -3.89 11.77 -7.70
C PHE A 139 -3.74 13.08 -6.92
N GLU A 140 -4.75 13.42 -6.13
CA GLU A 140 -4.74 14.63 -5.29
C GLU A 140 -3.92 14.45 -4.00
N GLY A 141 -3.65 13.19 -3.62
CA GLY A 141 -2.81 12.89 -2.47
C GLY A 141 -2.58 11.40 -2.23
N LEU A 142 -1.81 11.13 -1.18
CA LEU A 142 -1.32 9.82 -0.80
C LEU A 142 -1.30 9.68 0.72
N THR A 143 -2.04 8.70 1.21
CA THR A 143 -1.95 8.17 2.57
C THR A 143 -1.09 6.91 2.55
N TYR A 144 0.00 6.91 3.29
CA TYR A 144 0.97 5.81 3.37
C TYR A 144 1.18 5.36 4.81
N CYS A 145 1.76 4.18 5.03
CA CYS A 145 2.21 3.74 6.35
C CYS A 145 3.49 4.50 6.71
N ASP A 146 3.43 5.35 7.74
CA ASP A 146 4.58 6.16 8.14
C ASP A 146 5.57 5.33 8.98
N TYR A 147 6.61 4.83 8.32
CA TYR A 147 7.65 4.04 8.97
C TYR A 147 8.48 4.86 9.98
N SER A 148 8.38 6.20 9.99
CA SER A 148 9.04 7.02 11.02
C SER A 148 8.29 7.06 12.36
N GLN A 149 7.08 6.51 12.43
CA GLN A 149 6.23 6.54 13.62
C GLN A 149 5.85 5.14 14.09
N VAL A 150 6.12 4.83 15.36
CA VAL A 150 5.76 3.55 15.99
C VAL A 150 4.82 3.83 17.16
N PRO A 151 3.67 3.13 17.32
CA PRO A 151 3.20 1.99 16.50
C PRO A 151 2.73 2.40 15.10
N PHE A 152 2.85 1.49 14.13
CA PHE A 152 2.38 1.76 12.76
C PHE A 152 0.87 1.89 12.69
N ILE A 153 0.42 2.80 11.83
CA ILE A 153 -0.97 2.90 11.39
C ILE A 153 -1.00 2.42 9.94
N CYS A 154 -1.35 1.14 9.76
CA CYS A 154 -1.44 0.49 8.46
C CYS A 154 -2.74 -0.31 8.33
N LYS A 155 -3.16 -0.62 7.11
CA LYS A 155 -4.28 -1.54 6.85
C LYS A 155 -3.97 -2.93 7.42
N PRO A 156 -4.97 -3.67 7.94
CA PRO A 156 -6.41 -3.39 7.92
C PRO A 156 -6.91 -2.55 9.12
N ASN A 157 -6.03 -1.87 9.86
CA ASN A 157 -6.44 -1.06 11.01
C ASN A 157 -7.41 0.06 10.57
N LYS A 158 -8.57 0.17 11.22
CA LYS A 158 -9.58 1.22 10.98
C LYS A 158 -8.97 2.63 11.01
N ASN A 159 -7.97 2.87 11.87
CA ASN A 159 -7.32 4.18 11.97
C ASN A 159 -6.59 4.59 10.70
N MET A 160 -6.13 3.64 9.87
CA MET A 160 -5.51 3.93 8.58
C MET A 160 -6.54 4.48 7.58
N PHE A 161 -7.76 3.95 7.58
CA PHE A 161 -8.85 4.46 6.76
C PHE A 161 -9.34 5.83 7.25
N LEU A 162 -9.45 6.02 8.57
CA LEU A 162 -9.79 7.33 9.15
C LEU A 162 -8.74 8.39 8.83
N LYS A 163 -7.45 8.04 8.90
CA LYS A 163 -6.34 8.89 8.46
C LYS A 163 -6.50 9.29 7.00
N ALA A 164 -6.79 8.33 6.12
CA ALA A 164 -7.00 8.59 4.69
C ALA A 164 -8.17 9.54 4.43
N MET A 165 -9.31 9.31 5.10
CA MET A 165 -10.48 10.17 5.01
C MET A 165 -10.17 11.60 5.47
N GLN A 166 -9.48 11.74 6.62
CA GLN A 166 -9.08 13.04 7.15
C GLN A 166 -8.14 13.78 6.19
N GLU A 167 -7.12 13.10 5.66
CA GLU A 167 -6.15 13.69 4.74
C GLU A 167 -6.79 14.06 3.40
N ALA A 168 -7.75 13.27 2.92
CA ALA A 168 -8.50 13.53 1.69
C ALA A 168 -9.62 14.57 1.85
N GLY A 169 -9.97 14.93 3.09
CA GLY A 169 -11.07 15.86 3.40
C GLY A 169 -12.46 15.25 3.27
N VAL A 170 -12.62 13.94 3.50
CA VAL A 170 -13.88 13.20 3.40
C VAL A 170 -14.46 12.94 4.79
N GLU A 171 -15.70 13.35 5.04
CA GLU A 171 -16.33 13.27 6.36
C GLU A 171 -17.17 12.00 6.58
N SER A 172 -17.57 11.32 5.49
CA SER A 172 -18.49 10.17 5.53
C SER A 172 -17.91 8.99 4.77
N VAL A 173 -18.05 7.78 5.32
CA VAL A 173 -17.60 6.55 4.64
C VAL A 173 -18.51 6.18 3.47
N GLN A 174 -19.79 6.58 3.52
CA GLN A 174 -20.73 6.36 2.40
C GLN A 174 -20.29 7.11 1.11
N ASN A 175 -19.39 8.06 1.30
CA ASN A 175 -18.74 8.89 0.30
C ASN A 175 -17.32 8.38 -0.03
N CYS A 176 -17.06 7.07 0.15
CA CYS A 176 -15.79 6.45 -0.21
C CYS A 176 -16.02 5.24 -1.12
N TYR A 177 -15.29 5.20 -2.23
CA TYR A 177 -15.15 4.05 -3.10
C TYR A 177 -13.76 3.44 -2.91
N PHE A 178 -13.70 2.14 -2.72
CA PHE A 178 -12.44 1.43 -2.62
C PHE A 178 -12.28 0.55 -3.86
N VAL A 179 -11.18 0.72 -4.59
CA VAL A 179 -10.81 -0.10 -5.74
C VAL A 179 -9.54 -0.85 -5.38
N GLY A 180 -9.68 -2.11 -5.01
CA GLY A 180 -8.57 -3.05 -4.83
C GLY A 180 -9.04 -4.44 -5.23
N MET A 181 -8.12 -5.40 -5.41
CA MET A 181 -8.56 -6.78 -5.58
C MET A 181 -9.30 -7.25 -4.34
N ALA A 182 -10.41 -7.96 -4.50
CA ALA A 182 -11.12 -8.59 -3.40
C ALA A 182 -10.17 -9.54 -2.63
N PRO A 183 -10.32 -9.67 -1.31
CA PRO A 183 -9.56 -10.64 -0.55
C PRO A 183 -9.85 -12.05 -1.04
N ILE A 184 -8.83 -12.91 -0.97
CA ILE A 184 -8.94 -14.33 -1.28
C ILE A 184 -9.87 -15.02 -0.25
N ASN A 185 -10.15 -14.37 0.90
CA ASN A 185 -11.08 -14.81 1.94
C ASN A 185 -12.09 -13.71 2.33
N ASN A 186 -13.35 -14.10 2.57
CA ASN A 186 -14.52 -13.23 2.83
C ASN A 186 -14.43 -12.26 4.03
N GLU A 187 -13.37 -12.32 4.85
CA GLU A 187 -13.33 -11.60 6.14
C GLU A 187 -12.97 -10.10 6.02
N SER A 188 -12.32 -9.66 4.93
CA SER A 188 -11.90 -8.25 4.81
C SER A 188 -13.07 -7.29 4.53
N GLN A 189 -14.23 -7.80 4.08
CA GLN A 189 -15.44 -7.00 3.90
C GLN A 189 -16.02 -6.47 5.22
N GLU A 190 -15.67 -7.07 6.37
CA GLU A 190 -16.16 -6.63 7.69
C GLU A 190 -15.31 -5.51 8.32
N THR A 191 -14.12 -5.23 7.76
CA THR A 191 -13.16 -4.26 8.33
C THR A 191 -13.30 -2.85 7.77
N CYS A 192 -14.00 -2.69 6.64
CA CYS A 192 -14.40 -1.37 6.16
C CYS A 192 -15.54 -0.85 7.06
N PRO A 193 -15.43 0.34 7.68
CA PRO A 193 -16.51 0.86 8.50
C PRO A 193 -17.78 0.98 7.65
N ARG A 194 -18.83 0.21 8.00
CA ARG A 194 -20.17 0.38 7.43
C ARG A 194 -20.78 1.69 7.93
#